data_AF-A0A660PLP6-F1
#
_entry.id   AF-A0A660PLP6-F1
#
_cell.length_a   1.000
_cell.length_b   1.000
_cell.length_c   1.000
_cell.angle_alpha   90.00
_cell.angle_beta   90.00
_cell.angle_gamma   90.00
#
_symmetry.space_group_name_H-M   'P 1'
#
loop_
_entity.id
_entity.type
_entity.pdbx_description
1 polymer ?
#
loop_
_entity_poly.entity_id
_entity_poly.type
_entity_poly.pdbx_seq_one_letter_code
_entity_poly.pdbx_strand_id
1 'polypeptide(L)'
;MYFSLPTEYRQAGVDELKDRIKAVKKRMGSSLCILTHHYQRMEIVEFGDYVGDSYGLSEIAAKNKDVEKIVFCGVHFMAEAADILTDNNKLVYLPNPLAGCPMADMAEMADVMTAWEQLEKFGGDKRIMPISYMNTTAGLKAFTGRHGGLICTSSNAPAALKYGFDKREKIFFFPDQHLGRN
;
A
#
# COMPACT_ATOMS: atom_id res chain seq x y z
N MET A 1 -4.73 21.08 -8.84
CA MET A 1 -3.69 21.52 -9.80
C MET A 1 -2.87 20.29 -10.15
N TYR A 2 -3.07 19.69 -11.32
CA TYR A 2 -2.28 18.53 -11.73
C TYR A 2 -0.86 19.03 -12.03
N PHE A 3 0.14 18.59 -11.27
CA PHE A 3 1.53 18.90 -11.57
C PHE A 3 1.88 18.24 -12.90
N SER A 4 1.99 19.04 -13.96
CA SER A 4 2.51 18.53 -15.22
C SER A 4 4.00 18.26 -15.03
N LEU A 5 4.47 17.11 -15.53
CA LEU A 5 5.89 16.81 -15.53
C LEU A 5 6.66 17.94 -16.25
N PRO A 6 7.83 18.35 -15.75
CA PRO A 6 8.65 19.35 -16.43
C PRO A 6 8.86 18.99 -17.91
N THR A 7 8.88 20.01 -18.78
CA THR A 7 8.92 19.85 -20.24
C THR A 7 10.07 18.96 -20.70
N GLU A 8 11.22 19.06 -20.04
CA GLU A 8 12.41 18.24 -20.30
C GLU A 8 12.17 16.72 -20.15
N TYR A 9 11.25 16.28 -19.30
CA TYR A 9 10.90 14.86 -19.17
C TYR A 9 9.84 14.43 -20.19
N ARG A 10 8.95 15.36 -20.57
CA ARG A 10 7.88 15.09 -21.54
C ARG A 10 8.39 15.03 -22.98
N GLN A 11 9.47 15.74 -23.29
CA GLN A 11 10.05 15.80 -24.63
C GLN A 11 11.29 14.90 -24.81
N ALA A 12 11.84 14.36 -23.72
CA ALA A 12 12.96 13.44 -23.78
C ALA A 12 12.59 12.13 -24.50
N GLY A 13 13.54 11.59 -25.26
CA GLY A 13 13.42 10.25 -25.84
C GLY A 13 13.44 9.17 -24.76
N VAL A 14 12.91 7.98 -25.07
CA VAL A 14 12.89 6.86 -24.13
C VAL A 14 14.31 6.52 -23.65
N ASP A 15 15.27 6.39 -24.56
CA ASP A 15 16.66 6.05 -24.19
C ASP A 15 17.30 7.10 -23.28
N GLU A 16 17.00 8.39 -23.51
CA GLU A 16 17.46 9.48 -22.64
C GLU A 16 16.86 9.36 -21.23
N LEU A 17 15.56 9.05 -21.11
CA LEU A 17 14.93 8.81 -19.81
C LEU A 17 15.54 7.61 -19.09
N LYS A 18 15.82 6.52 -19.82
CA LYS A 18 16.49 5.34 -19.26
C LYS A 18 17.87 5.69 -18.72
N ASP A 19 18.66 6.46 -19.46
CA ASP A 19 20.00 6.87 -19.04
C ASP A 19 19.97 7.80 -17.83
N ARG A 20 18.99 8.71 -17.76
CA ARG A 20 18.75 9.55 -16.58
C ARG A 20 18.42 8.71 -15.34
N ILE A 21 17.54 7.71 -15.45
CA ILE A 21 17.21 6.81 -14.33
C ILE A 21 18.47 6.06 -13.87
N LYS A 22 19.24 5.48 -14.80
CA LYS A 22 20.51 4.78 -14.48
C LYS A 22 21.52 5.70 -13.80
N ALA A 23 21.65 6.94 -14.27
CA ALA A 23 22.54 7.93 -13.68
C ALA A 23 22.14 8.27 -12.23
N VAL A 24 20.83 8.42 -11.96
CA VAL A 24 20.32 8.65 -10.59
C VAL A 24 20.58 7.44 -9.71
N LYS A 25 20.27 6.21 -10.17
CA LYS A 25 20.55 4.97 -9.43
C LYS A 25 22.04 4.87 -9.08
N LYS A 26 22.93 5.10 -10.06
CA LYS A 26 24.37 5.07 -9.84
C LYS A 26 24.85 6.11 -8.83
N ARG A 27 24.34 7.34 -8.92
CA ARG A 27 24.71 8.44 -8.01
C ARG A 27 24.26 8.18 -6.58
N MET A 28 23.10 7.56 -6.40
CA MET A 28 22.51 7.30 -5.09
C MET A 28 22.98 5.99 -4.46
N GLY A 29 23.40 5.01 -5.26
CA GLY A 29 23.89 3.73 -4.74
C GLY A 29 22.83 3.05 -3.86
N SER A 30 23.26 2.52 -2.71
CA SER A 30 22.39 1.82 -1.75
C SER A 30 21.37 2.72 -1.04
N SER A 31 21.52 4.04 -1.10
CA SER A 31 20.56 4.98 -0.48
C SER A 31 19.23 5.09 -1.23
N LEU A 32 19.15 4.56 -2.45
CA LEU A 32 17.94 4.49 -3.27
C LEU A 32 17.49 3.04 -3.46
N CYS A 33 16.20 2.80 -3.33
CA CYS A 33 15.55 1.53 -3.68
C CYS A 33 14.32 1.78 -4.56
N ILE A 34 14.20 1.04 -5.66
CA ILE A 34 13.04 1.06 -6.54
C ILE A 34 12.26 -0.25 -6.36
N LEU A 35 11.06 -0.14 -5.77
CA LEU A 35 10.16 -1.26 -5.55
C LEU A 35 9.13 -1.31 -6.68
N THR A 36 8.95 -2.46 -7.31
CA THR A 36 8.09 -2.59 -8.49
C THR A 36 7.03 -3.66 -8.29
N HIS A 37 5.76 -3.28 -8.37
CA HIS A 37 4.67 -4.25 -8.30
C HIS A 37 4.61 -5.12 -9.57
N HIS A 38 4.16 -6.38 -9.44
CA HIS A 38 4.03 -7.33 -10.55
C HIS A 38 3.22 -6.84 -11.76
N TYR A 39 2.33 -5.87 -11.58
CA TYR A 39 1.49 -5.31 -12.65
C TYR A 39 2.11 -4.13 -13.39
N GLN A 40 3.35 -3.76 -13.07
CA GLN A 40 4.05 -2.71 -13.79
C GLN A 40 4.50 -3.15 -15.18
N ARG A 41 4.65 -2.17 -16.07
CA ARG A 41 5.18 -2.41 -17.41
C ARG A 41 6.64 -2.87 -17.34
N MET A 42 7.05 -3.69 -18.32
CA MET A 42 8.42 -4.20 -18.38
C MET A 42 9.48 -3.10 -18.42
N GLU A 43 9.17 -1.97 -19.06
CA GLU A 43 10.03 -0.77 -19.11
C GLU A 43 10.26 -0.10 -17.74
N ILE A 44 9.44 -0.44 -16.74
CA ILE A 44 9.62 0.02 -15.34
C ILE A 44 10.32 -1.08 -14.53
N VAL A 45 9.93 -2.34 -14.75
CA VAL A 45 10.52 -3.51 -14.10
C VAL A 45 12.03 -3.59 -14.33
N GLU A 46 12.53 -3.17 -15.50
CA GLU A 46 13.98 -3.15 -15.79
C GLU A 46 14.80 -2.28 -14.81
N PHE A 47 14.15 -1.32 -14.14
CA PHE A 47 14.79 -0.45 -13.15
C PHE A 47 14.50 -0.86 -11.70
N GLY A 48 13.61 -1.83 -11.47
CA GLY A 48 13.27 -2.29 -10.13
C GLY A 48 14.44 -3.02 -9.46
N ASP A 49 14.71 -2.68 -8.20
CA ASP A 49 15.64 -3.44 -7.35
C ASP A 49 14.95 -4.69 -6.78
N TYR A 50 13.64 -4.59 -6.53
CA TYR A 50 12.80 -5.70 -6.10
C TYR A 50 11.47 -5.69 -6.84
N VAL A 51 10.96 -6.89 -7.12
CA VAL A 51 9.65 -7.11 -7.77
C VAL A 51 8.83 -8.05 -6.89
N GLY A 52 7.59 -7.67 -6.57
CA GLY A 52 6.80 -8.41 -5.59
C GLY A 52 5.34 -7.98 -5.48
N ASP A 53 4.64 -8.58 -4.52
CA ASP A 53 3.30 -8.17 -4.09
C ASP A 53 3.35 -6.96 -3.14
N SER A 54 2.18 -6.40 -2.81
CA SER A 54 2.08 -5.16 -2.03
C SER A 54 2.76 -5.24 -0.65
N TYR A 55 2.49 -6.32 0.10
CA TYR A 55 2.97 -6.45 1.49
C TYR A 55 4.45 -6.84 1.54
N GLY A 56 4.88 -7.79 0.71
CA GLY A 56 6.27 -8.20 0.64
C GLY A 56 7.20 -7.05 0.24
N LEU A 57 6.79 -6.21 -0.72
CA LEU A 57 7.56 -5.00 -1.07
C LEU A 57 7.65 -4.02 0.10
N SER A 58 6.57 -3.84 0.86
CA SER A 58 6.56 -2.97 2.04
C SER A 58 7.44 -3.52 3.18
N GLU A 59 7.47 -4.85 3.38
CA GLU A 59 8.39 -5.48 4.31
C GLU A 59 9.86 -5.33 3.90
N ILE A 60 10.16 -5.44 2.61
CA ILE A 60 11.51 -5.23 2.07
C ILE A 60 11.96 -3.78 2.34
N ALA A 61 11.10 -2.79 2.07
CA ALA A 61 11.35 -1.38 2.40
C ALA A 61 11.69 -1.19 3.88
N ALA A 62 10.90 -1.78 4.78
CA ALA A 62 11.07 -1.64 6.22
C ALA A 62 12.38 -2.29 6.71
N LYS A 63 12.72 -3.48 6.21
CA LYS A 63 13.90 -4.26 6.64
C LYS A 63 15.22 -3.73 6.10
N ASN A 64 15.20 -3.01 4.96
CA ASN A 64 16.41 -2.49 4.35
C ASN A 64 16.90 -1.24 5.11
N LYS A 65 18.05 -1.37 5.82
CA LYS A 65 18.59 -0.31 6.68
C LYS A 65 19.44 0.72 5.93
N ASP A 66 19.93 0.37 4.75
CA ASP A 66 20.84 1.22 3.97
C ASP A 66 20.10 2.20 3.06
N VAL A 67 18.79 2.00 2.90
CA VAL A 67 17.93 2.80 2.03
C VAL A 67 17.38 4.00 2.80
N GLU A 68 17.53 5.17 2.18
CA GLU A 68 16.91 6.42 2.63
C GLU A 68 15.72 6.83 1.76
N LYS A 69 15.73 6.45 0.48
CA LYS A 69 14.74 6.90 -0.50
C LYS A 69 14.19 5.71 -1.25
N ILE A 70 12.87 5.59 -1.23
CA ILE A 70 12.14 4.48 -1.85
C ILE A 70 11.27 5.06 -2.96
N VAL A 71 11.43 4.57 -4.18
CA VAL A 71 10.50 4.85 -5.28
C VAL A 71 9.59 3.65 -5.42
N PHE A 72 8.31 3.83 -5.08
CA PHE A 72 7.33 2.76 -5.16
C PHE A 72 6.59 2.82 -6.50
N CYS A 73 7.01 1.98 -7.45
CA CYS A 73 6.35 1.77 -8.73
C CYS A 73 5.12 0.87 -8.55
N GLY A 74 4.04 1.47 -8.07
CA GLY A 74 2.77 0.81 -7.74
C GLY A 74 1.61 1.81 -7.71
N VAL A 75 0.68 1.59 -6.78
CA VAL A 75 -0.48 2.48 -6.55
C VAL A 75 -0.43 3.09 -5.15
N HIS A 76 -1.26 4.11 -4.91
CA HIS A 76 -1.23 4.97 -3.74
C HIS A 76 -1.19 4.22 -2.41
N PHE A 77 -2.13 3.29 -2.17
CA PHE A 77 -2.18 2.55 -0.91
C PHE A 77 -0.95 1.68 -0.66
N MET A 78 -0.23 1.26 -1.71
CA MET A 78 0.99 0.47 -1.58
C MET A 78 2.15 1.34 -1.12
N ALA A 79 2.28 2.54 -1.71
CA ALA A 79 3.27 3.52 -1.27
C ALA A 79 3.01 3.97 0.18
N GLU A 80 1.74 4.24 0.53
CA GLU A 80 1.35 4.53 1.92
C GLU A 80 1.73 3.39 2.87
N ALA A 81 1.53 2.14 2.47
CA ALA A 81 1.85 1.01 3.33
C ALA A 81 3.36 0.83 3.54
N ALA A 82 4.17 1.08 2.50
CA ALA A 82 5.61 1.12 2.64
C ALA A 82 6.02 2.24 3.62
N ASP A 83 5.45 3.43 3.47
CA ASP A 83 5.72 4.58 4.34
C ASP A 83 5.37 4.29 5.82
N ILE A 84 4.18 3.72 6.06
CA ILE A 84 3.70 3.30 7.39
C ILE A 84 4.64 2.27 8.06
N LEU A 85 5.19 1.33 7.29
CA LEU A 85 6.06 0.27 7.83
C LEU A 85 7.53 0.69 7.95
N THR A 86 7.95 1.73 7.24
CA THR A 86 9.30 2.28 7.35
C THR A 86 9.45 3.22 8.54
N ASP A 87 10.70 3.56 8.87
CA ASP A 87 11.00 4.56 9.89
C ASP A 87 11.01 5.99 9.30
N ASN A 88 10.91 6.99 10.17
CA ASN A 88 10.82 8.40 9.80
C ASN A 88 12.05 8.96 9.04
N ASN A 89 13.16 8.21 8.93
CA ASN A 89 14.33 8.65 8.17
C ASN A 89 14.23 8.24 6.69
N LYS A 90 13.25 7.40 6.32
CA LYS A 90 13.02 6.99 4.94
C LYS A 90 11.97 7.87 4.28
N LEU A 91 12.19 8.18 3.01
CA LEU A 91 11.24 8.92 2.17
C LEU A 91 10.67 8.00 1.10
N VAL A 92 9.34 7.85 1.07
CA VAL A 92 8.63 7.07 0.05
C VAL A 92 8.05 7.98 -1.01
N TYR A 93 8.38 7.71 -2.27
CA TYR A 93 7.94 8.45 -3.44
C TYR A 93 7.03 7.59 -4.31
N LEU A 94 5.88 8.14 -4.67
CA LEU A 94 4.99 7.58 -5.69
C LEU A 94 5.16 8.40 -6.98
N PRO A 95 5.71 7.82 -8.08
CA PRO A 95 5.99 8.57 -9.30
C PRO A 95 4.78 9.27 -9.93
N ASN A 96 3.60 8.65 -9.80
CA ASN A 96 2.34 9.23 -10.26
C ASN A 96 1.35 9.27 -9.09
N PRO A 97 1.06 10.45 -8.51
CA PRO A 97 0.13 10.58 -7.38
C PRO A 97 -1.30 10.12 -7.71
N LEU A 98 -1.62 9.98 -9.00
CA LEU A 98 -2.94 9.55 -9.49
C LEU A 98 -3.03 8.05 -9.71
N ALA A 99 -1.95 7.29 -9.45
CA ALA A 99 -1.96 5.84 -9.54
C ALA A 99 -2.84 5.28 -8.39
N GLY A 100 -4.15 5.26 -8.61
CA GLY A 100 -5.14 4.77 -7.65
C GLY A 100 -5.46 3.29 -7.82
N CYS A 101 -6.34 2.80 -6.96
CA CYS A 101 -6.91 1.45 -7.04
C CYS A 101 -8.43 1.56 -6.84
N PRO A 102 -9.24 1.31 -7.87
CA PRO A 102 -10.70 1.45 -7.75
C PRO A 102 -11.29 0.62 -6.60
N MET A 103 -10.68 -0.53 -6.28
CA MET A 103 -11.10 -1.35 -5.14
C MET A 103 -10.81 -0.68 -3.79
N ALA A 104 -9.70 0.05 -3.66
CA ALA A 104 -9.42 0.80 -2.44
C ALA A 104 -10.41 1.95 -2.25
N ASP A 105 -10.93 2.49 -3.35
CA ASP A 105 -11.92 3.56 -3.37
C ASP A 105 -13.36 3.04 -3.15
N MET A 106 -13.58 1.71 -3.10
CA MET A 106 -14.91 1.13 -2.80
C MET A 106 -15.35 1.28 -1.34
N ALA A 107 -14.41 1.57 -0.43
CA ALA A 107 -14.72 1.89 0.96
C ALA A 107 -14.26 3.31 1.25
N GLU A 108 -15.22 4.21 1.46
CA GLU A 108 -14.93 5.55 1.94
C GLU A 108 -14.92 5.58 3.48
N MET A 109 -14.08 6.45 4.04
CA MET A 109 -13.96 6.60 5.50
C MET A 109 -15.31 6.91 6.16
N ALA A 110 -16.13 7.76 5.54
CA ALA A 110 -17.44 8.14 6.06
C ALA A 110 -18.41 6.95 6.12
N ASP A 111 -18.41 6.11 5.09
CA ASP A 111 -19.26 4.92 5.03
C ASP A 111 -18.83 3.88 6.08
N VAL A 112 -17.52 3.66 6.21
CA VAL A 112 -16.96 2.74 7.22
C VAL A 112 -17.28 3.21 8.63
N MET A 113 -17.17 4.51 8.93
CA MET A 113 -17.57 5.07 10.23
C MET A 113 -19.06 4.89 10.50
N THR A 114 -19.91 5.22 9.52
CA THR A 114 -21.36 5.07 9.64
C THR A 114 -21.75 3.61 9.89
N ALA A 115 -21.15 2.67 9.15
CA ALA A 115 -21.35 1.24 9.36
C ALA A 115 -20.88 0.83 10.77
N TRP A 116 -19.72 1.32 11.21
CA TRP A 116 -19.19 1.00 12.53
C TRP A 116 -20.09 1.48 13.68
N GLU A 117 -20.62 2.71 13.61
CA GLU A 117 -21.57 3.25 14.59
C GLU A 117 -22.82 2.37 14.74
N GLN A 118 -23.28 1.75 13.65
CA GLN A 118 -24.37 0.78 13.70
C GLN A 118 -23.93 -0.52 14.38
N LEU A 119 -22.74 -1.01 14.07
CA LEU A 119 -22.15 -2.22 14.64
C LEU A 119 -21.80 -2.09 16.13
N GLU A 120 -21.52 -0.88 16.63
CA GLU A 120 -21.31 -0.63 18.06
C GLU A 120 -22.52 -1.03 18.91
N LYS A 121 -23.74 -0.85 18.38
CA LYS A 121 -24.99 -1.28 19.03
C LYS A 121 -25.09 -2.79 19.21
N PHE A 122 -24.31 -3.56 18.45
CA PHE A 122 -24.24 -5.03 18.50
C PHE A 122 -23.00 -5.56 19.23
N GLY A 123 -22.24 -4.68 19.90
CA GLY A 123 -21.12 -5.04 20.75
C GLY A 123 -19.76 -4.50 20.29
N GLY A 124 -19.68 -3.85 19.12
CA GLY A 124 -18.50 -3.13 18.64
C GLY A 124 -17.19 -3.88 18.87
N ASP A 125 -16.20 -3.18 19.42
CA ASP A 125 -14.86 -3.74 19.71
C ASP A 125 -14.85 -4.98 20.60
N LYS A 126 -15.90 -5.22 21.41
CA LYS A 126 -15.96 -6.39 22.29
C LYS A 126 -16.33 -7.67 21.53
N ARG A 127 -17.05 -7.55 20.40
CA ARG A 127 -17.61 -8.71 19.67
C ARG A 127 -17.24 -8.76 18.20
N ILE A 128 -16.81 -7.65 17.61
CA ILE A 128 -16.62 -7.50 16.16
C ILE A 128 -15.17 -7.14 15.90
N MET A 129 -14.46 -7.95 15.12
CA MET A 129 -13.09 -7.71 14.67
C MET A 129 -13.10 -7.01 13.31
N PRO A 130 -12.64 -5.75 13.18
CA PRO A 130 -12.41 -5.18 11.87
C PRO A 130 -11.17 -5.85 11.25
N ILE A 131 -11.31 -6.33 10.03
CA ILE A 131 -10.20 -6.80 9.21
C ILE A 131 -10.31 -6.11 7.86
N SER A 132 -9.32 -5.29 7.53
CA SER A 132 -9.33 -4.57 6.26
C SER A 132 -8.29 -5.16 5.32
N TYR A 133 -8.70 -5.38 4.07
CA TYR A 133 -7.77 -5.74 3.02
C TYR A 133 -6.76 -4.61 2.79
N MET A 134 -5.54 -4.97 2.40
CA MET A 134 -4.42 -4.06 2.13
C MET A 134 -4.79 -2.95 1.15
N ASN A 135 -5.70 -3.25 0.22
CA ASN A 135 -6.29 -2.33 -0.76
C ASN A 135 -7.32 -1.42 -0.07
N THR A 136 -6.87 -0.59 0.87
CA THR A 136 -7.61 0.46 1.58
C THR A 136 -6.70 1.65 1.82
N THR A 137 -7.25 2.83 2.04
CA THR A 137 -6.44 4.03 2.37
C THR A 137 -5.72 3.90 3.71
N ALA A 138 -4.64 4.64 3.91
CA ALA A 138 -3.97 4.76 5.22
C ALA A 138 -4.94 5.13 6.36
N GLY A 139 -5.92 6.01 6.09
CA GLY A 139 -6.94 6.41 7.08
C GLY A 139 -7.80 5.23 7.55
N LEU A 140 -8.20 4.36 6.62
CA LEU A 140 -8.94 3.14 6.94
C LEU A 140 -8.08 2.09 7.65
N LYS A 141 -6.79 1.98 7.30
CA LYS A 141 -5.85 1.14 8.06
C LYS A 141 -5.74 1.61 9.51
N ALA A 142 -5.66 2.93 9.73
CA ALA A 142 -5.64 3.52 11.05
C ALA A 142 -6.94 3.28 11.82
N PHE A 143 -8.09 3.33 11.16
CA PHE A 143 -9.38 2.94 11.75
C PHE A 143 -9.35 1.49 12.23
N THR A 144 -8.97 0.55 11.36
CA THR A 144 -8.84 -0.87 11.71
C THR A 144 -7.93 -1.06 12.93
N GLY A 145 -6.77 -0.40 12.95
CA GLY A 145 -5.84 -0.46 14.08
C GLY A 145 -6.42 0.11 15.38
N ARG A 146 -7.13 1.25 15.33
CA ARG A 146 -7.78 1.86 16.51
C ARG A 146 -8.81 0.94 17.16
N HIS A 147 -9.49 0.15 16.36
CA HIS A 147 -10.49 -0.83 16.81
C HIS A 147 -9.87 -2.22 17.10
N GLY A 148 -8.54 -2.31 17.23
CA GLY A 148 -7.82 -3.54 17.57
C GLY A 148 -7.89 -4.63 16.50
N GLY A 149 -8.13 -4.22 15.26
CA GLY A 149 -8.19 -5.04 14.06
C GLY A 149 -6.82 -5.34 13.45
N LEU A 150 -6.83 -5.90 12.24
CA LEU A 150 -5.63 -6.19 11.48
C LEU A 150 -5.82 -5.98 9.97
N ILE A 151 -4.71 -5.71 9.29
CA ILE A 151 -4.67 -5.63 7.83
C ILE A 151 -4.31 -7.00 7.27
N CYS A 152 -4.96 -7.41 6.18
CA CYS A 152 -4.62 -8.65 5.47
C CYS A 152 -4.31 -8.40 4.00
N THR A 153 -3.65 -9.35 3.35
CA THR A 153 -3.54 -9.48 1.90
C THR A 153 -4.35 -10.69 1.44
N SER A 154 -4.45 -10.92 0.12
CA SER A 154 -5.04 -12.15 -0.42
C SER A 154 -4.26 -13.39 0.01
N SER A 155 -2.94 -13.29 0.17
CA SER A 155 -2.06 -14.40 0.55
C SER A 155 -2.16 -14.78 2.03
N ASN A 156 -2.63 -13.89 2.92
CA ASN A 156 -2.73 -14.17 4.35
C ASN A 156 -4.16 -14.03 4.94
N ALA A 157 -5.17 -13.71 4.12
CA ALA A 157 -6.55 -13.54 4.57
C ALA A 157 -7.11 -14.72 5.41
N PRO A 158 -6.90 -16.01 5.04
CA PRO A 158 -7.38 -17.12 5.87
C PRO A 158 -6.79 -17.13 7.28
N ALA A 159 -5.50 -16.82 7.42
CA ALA A 159 -4.84 -16.73 8.71
C ALA A 159 -5.34 -15.53 9.53
N ALA A 160 -5.56 -14.39 8.86
CA ALA A 160 -6.12 -13.18 9.47
C ALA A 160 -7.54 -13.40 10.00
N LEU A 161 -8.42 -14.02 9.20
CA LEU A 161 -9.79 -14.34 9.58
C LEU A 161 -9.83 -15.34 10.75
N LYS A 162 -9.00 -16.39 10.71
CA LYS A 162 -8.87 -17.33 11.83
C LYS A 162 -8.49 -16.61 13.11
N TYR A 163 -7.44 -15.78 13.07
CA TYR A 163 -7.03 -14.98 14.22
C TYR A 163 -8.15 -14.06 14.72
N GLY A 164 -8.90 -13.43 13.79
CA GLY A 164 -10.04 -12.59 14.12
C GLY A 164 -11.13 -13.34 14.89
N PHE A 165 -11.53 -14.51 14.41
CA PHE A 165 -12.54 -15.35 15.07
C PHE A 165 -12.06 -15.98 16.38
N ASP A 166 -10.76 -16.25 16.53
CA ASP A 166 -10.18 -16.69 17.80
C ASP A 166 -10.27 -15.59 18.90
N LYS A 167 -10.43 -14.31 18.50
CA LYS A 167 -10.44 -13.16 19.41
C LYS A 167 -11.83 -12.56 19.62
N ARG A 168 -12.69 -12.56 18.61
CA ARG A 168 -14.02 -11.92 18.63
C ARG A 168 -15.03 -12.75 17.84
N GLU A 169 -16.31 -12.60 18.16
CA GLU A 169 -17.39 -13.43 17.63
C GLU A 169 -17.71 -13.19 16.15
N LYS A 170 -17.47 -11.99 15.65
CA LYS A 170 -17.84 -11.53 14.31
C LYS A 170 -16.68 -10.79 13.67
N ILE A 171 -16.70 -10.70 12.34
CA ILE A 171 -15.72 -9.96 11.55
C ILE A 171 -16.46 -8.89 10.74
N PHE A 172 -15.89 -7.68 10.72
CA PHE A 172 -16.26 -6.62 9.80
C PHE A 172 -15.14 -6.51 8.75
N PHE A 173 -15.40 -7.03 7.56
CA PHE A 173 -14.40 -7.13 6.49
C PHE A 173 -14.70 -6.13 5.36
N PHE A 174 -13.68 -5.41 4.89
CA PHE A 174 -13.79 -4.46 3.79
C PHE A 174 -12.45 -4.28 3.03
N PRO A 175 -12.45 -3.77 1.78
CA PRO A 175 -13.62 -3.45 0.96
C PRO A 175 -14.11 -4.64 0.12
N ASP A 176 -13.29 -5.68 -0.03
CA ASP A 176 -13.58 -6.80 -0.93
C ASP A 176 -14.43 -7.87 -0.23
N GLN A 177 -15.74 -7.86 -0.53
CA GLN A 177 -16.69 -8.84 0.01
C GLN A 177 -16.40 -10.29 -0.41
N HIS A 178 -15.74 -10.51 -1.55
CA HIS A 178 -15.43 -11.86 -2.04
C HIS A 178 -14.27 -12.43 -1.26
N LEU A 179 -13.21 -11.64 -1.06
CA LEU A 179 -12.10 -12.04 -0.19
C LEU A 179 -12.57 -12.30 1.24
N GLY A 180 -13.49 -11.49 1.77
CA GLY A 180 -14.03 -11.67 3.12
C GLY A 180 -14.96 -12.87 3.29
N ARG A 181 -15.52 -13.42 2.19
CA ARG A 181 -16.44 -14.57 2.21
C ARG A 181 -15.75 -15.92 1.95
N ASN A 182 -14.64 -15.90 1.22
CA ASN A 182 -13.86 -17.10 0.87
C ASN A 182 -13.21 -17.75 2.10
#